data_AF-A0A8C0FWB0-F1
#
_entry.id   AF-A0A8C0FWB0-F1
#
_cell.length_a   1.000
_cell.length_b   1.000
_cell.length_c   1.000
_cell.angle_alpha   90.00
_cell.angle_beta   90.00
_cell.angle_gamma   90.00
#
_symmetry.space_group_name_H-M   'P 1'
#
loop_
_entity.id
_entity.type
_entity.pdbx_description
1 polymer ?
#
loop_
_entity_poly.entity_id
_entity_poly.type
_entity_poly.pdbx_seq_one_letter_code
_entity_poly.pdbx_strand_id
1 'polypeptide(L)'
;MATHEDVDTTMLRRALFNYVHCMFGIRYDDYDYGEFNQLLECRLKIYTETVTCYPERTTKCMYGSYWCQFKHSEKVHVNLLLMEARMRAELLYALCAITRHLT
;
A
#
# COMPACT_ATOMS: atom_id res chain seq x y z
N MET A 1 15.30 6.49 5.09
CA MET A 1 14.74 5.27 4.45
C MET A 1 15.28 3.97 5.02
N ALA A 2 16.43 3.97 5.69
CA ALA A 2 16.78 2.96 6.70
C ALA A 2 17.86 3.62 7.56
N THR A 3 19.09 3.61 7.06
CA THR A 3 20.25 4.36 7.58
C THR A 3 20.51 5.67 6.84
N HIS A 4 19.94 5.87 5.64
CA HIS A 4 20.12 7.08 4.83
C HIS A 4 19.08 8.17 5.15
N GLU A 5 19.56 9.41 5.23
CA GLU A 5 18.79 10.65 5.44
C GLU A 5 18.64 11.41 4.10
N ASP A 6 17.64 12.29 4.03
CA ASP A 6 17.34 13.17 2.87
C ASP A 6 17.16 12.46 1.51
N VAL A 7 16.66 11.22 1.53
CA VAL A 7 16.28 10.48 0.32
C VAL A 7 14.83 10.78 -0.04
N ASP A 8 14.56 11.17 -1.30
CA ASP A 8 13.19 11.28 -1.80
C ASP A 8 12.54 9.89 -1.91
N THR A 9 11.53 9.68 -1.07
CA THR A 9 10.78 8.41 -0.99
C THR A 9 9.46 8.45 -1.75
N THR A 10 9.18 9.52 -2.49
CA THR A 10 7.88 9.76 -3.13
C THR A 10 7.48 8.63 -4.08
N MET A 11 8.42 8.11 -4.87
CA MET A 11 8.14 6.99 -5.77
C MET A 11 7.75 5.72 -5.01
N LEU A 12 8.48 5.37 -3.95
CA LEU A 12 8.16 4.19 -3.13
C LEU A 12 6.80 4.31 -2.44
N ARG A 13 6.50 5.49 -1.88
CA ARG A 13 5.21 5.76 -1.22
C ARG A 13 4.06 5.70 -2.24
N ARG A 14 4.24 6.26 -3.44
CA ARG A 14 3.26 6.19 -4.54
C ARG A 14 3.06 4.75 -5.01
N ALA A 15 4.13 3.97 -5.14
CA ALA A 15 4.06 2.56 -5.52
C ALA A 15 3.26 1.74 -4.51
N LEU A 16 3.51 1.89 -3.20
CA LEU A 16 2.73 1.22 -2.15
C LEU A 16 1.25 1.61 -2.20
N PHE A 17 0.96 2.90 -2.30
CA PHE A 17 -0.42 3.41 -2.35
C PHE A 17 -1.17 2.88 -3.58
N ASN A 18 -0.54 2.95 -4.75
CA ASN A 18 -1.11 2.47 -6.01
C ASN A 18 -1.23 0.94 -6.05
N TYR A 19 -0.35 0.22 -5.37
CA TYR A 19 -0.44 -1.24 -5.25
C TYR A 19 -1.71 -1.65 -4.51
N VAL A 20 -2.04 -0.97 -3.41
CA VAL A 20 -3.32 -1.17 -2.70
C VAL A 20 -4.50 -0.87 -3.60
N HIS A 21 -4.53 0.31 -4.23
CA HIS A 21 -5.60 0.67 -5.15
C HIS A 21 -5.77 -0.36 -6.29
N CYS A 22 -4.66 -0.89 -6.81
CA CYS A 22 -4.69 -1.94 -7.83
C CYS A 22 -5.34 -3.24 -7.31
N MET A 23 -5.09 -3.63 -6.06
CA MET A 23 -5.76 -4.78 -5.43
C MET A 23 -7.28 -4.57 -5.31
N PHE A 24 -7.72 -3.33 -5.08
CA PHE A 24 -9.13 -2.96 -5.06
C PHE A 24 -9.72 -2.67 -6.46
N GLY A 25 -8.96 -2.86 -7.54
CA GLY A 25 -9.44 -2.69 -8.92
C GLY A 25 -9.42 -1.26 -9.46
N ILE A 26 -8.74 -0.32 -8.77
CA ILE A 26 -8.55 1.06 -9.21
C ILE A 26 -7.23 1.18 -9.96
N ARG A 27 -7.28 1.64 -11.21
CA ARG A 27 -6.10 1.84 -12.06
C ARG A 27 -5.93 3.31 -12.44
N TYR A 28 -4.69 3.78 -12.36
CA TYR A 28 -4.27 5.13 -12.73
C TYR A 28 -3.62 5.09 -14.11
N ASP A 29 -4.17 5.84 -15.07
CA ASP A 29 -3.70 5.81 -16.47
C ASP A 29 -2.31 6.45 -16.65
N ASP A 30 -1.90 7.32 -15.72
CA ASP A 30 -0.62 8.03 -15.73
C ASP A 30 0.51 7.30 -14.96
N TYR A 31 0.27 6.06 -14.50
CA TYR A 31 1.19 5.32 -13.63
C TYR A 31 1.79 4.08 -14.32
N ASP A 32 3.11 3.93 -14.26
CA ASP A 32 3.81 2.72 -14.75
C ASP A 32 3.77 1.60 -13.69
N TYR A 33 2.92 0.61 -13.92
CA TYR A 33 2.76 -0.56 -13.05
C TYR A 33 3.98 -1.51 -13.06
N GLY A 34 4.92 -1.34 -13.99
CA GLY A 34 6.21 -2.02 -13.97
C GLY A 34 7.05 -1.68 -12.72
N GLU A 35 6.86 -0.48 -12.17
CA GLU A 35 7.54 0.00 -10.96
C GLU A 35 7.28 -0.90 -9.74
N PHE A 36 6.14 -1.58 -9.66
CA PHE A 36 5.82 -2.48 -8.55
C PHE A 36 6.80 -3.63 -8.40
N ASN A 37 7.33 -4.15 -9.51
CA ASN A 37 8.32 -5.24 -9.45
C ASN A 37 9.71 -4.74 -9.09
N GLN A 38 10.00 -3.46 -9.32
CA GLN A 38 11.30 -2.86 -9.04
C GLN A 38 11.38 -2.35 -7.58
N LEU A 39 10.28 -1.77 -7.08
CA LEU A 39 10.25 -1.07 -5.79
C LEU A 39 9.70 -1.91 -4.63
N LEU A 40 8.84 -2.89 -4.90
CA LEU A 40 8.16 -3.68 -3.86
C LEU A 40 8.67 -5.12 -3.85
N GLU A 41 9.38 -5.47 -2.78
CA GLU A 41 9.83 -6.85 -2.54
C GLU A 41 8.64 -7.81 -2.38
N CYS A 42 8.82 -9.08 -2.74
CA CYS A 42 7.79 -10.10 -2.62
C CYS A 42 7.20 -10.22 -1.20
N ARG A 43 8.04 -10.16 -0.16
CA ARG A 43 7.58 -10.22 1.24
C ARG A 43 6.74 -9.01 1.64
N LEU A 44 7.07 -7.83 1.12
CA LEU A 44 6.30 -6.60 1.34
C LEU A 44 4.94 -6.67 0.64
N LYS A 45 4.89 -7.22 -0.58
CA LYS A 45 3.62 -7.45 -1.31
C LYS A 45 2.69 -8.37 -0.53
N ILE A 46 3.19 -9.52 -0.08
CA ILE A 46 2.43 -10.48 0.74
C ILE A 46 1.93 -9.84 2.03
N TYR A 47 2.80 -9.10 2.73
CA TYR A 47 2.40 -8.39 3.94
C TYR A 47 1.32 -7.33 3.66
N THR A 48 1.48 -6.57 2.58
CA THR A 48 0.53 -5.52 2.16
C THR A 48 -0.83 -6.12 1.83
N GLU A 49 -0.87 -7.18 1.02
CA GLU A 49 -2.09 -7.92 0.70
C GLU A 49 -2.76 -8.48 1.96
N THR A 50 -1.97 -9.07 2.87
CA THR A 50 -2.51 -9.63 4.11
C THR A 50 -3.11 -8.54 5.00
N VAL A 51 -2.39 -7.44 5.26
CA VAL A 51 -2.90 -6.37 6.13
C VAL A 51 -4.11 -5.66 5.54
N THR A 52 -4.17 -5.51 4.21
CA THR A 52 -5.27 -4.78 3.56
C THR A 52 -6.50 -5.66 3.36
N CYS A 53 -6.36 -6.94 2.99
CA CYS A 53 -7.49 -7.82 2.66
C CYS A 53 -7.87 -8.81 3.77
N TYR A 54 -6.89 -9.29 4.55
CA TYR A 54 -7.06 -10.32 5.58
C TYR A 54 -6.31 -9.98 6.88
N PRO A 55 -6.58 -8.80 7.49
CA PRO A 55 -5.78 -8.29 8.60
C PRO A 55 -5.70 -9.26 9.78
N GLU A 56 -6.72 -10.09 10.00
CA GLU A 56 -6.78 -11.13 11.03
C GLU A 56 -5.70 -12.22 10.87
N ARG A 57 -5.13 -12.37 9.68
CA ARG A 57 -4.05 -13.33 9.38
C ARG A 57 -2.65 -12.74 9.54
N THR A 58 -2.54 -11.47 9.94
CA THR A 58 -1.25 -10.80 10.10
C THR A 58 -0.48 -11.40 11.27
N THR A 59 0.75 -11.87 11.01
CA THR A 59 1.61 -12.43 12.05
C THR A 59 2.86 -11.58 12.31
N LYS A 60 3.42 -11.69 13.53
CA LYS A 60 4.69 -11.05 13.88
C LYS A 60 5.85 -11.49 12.98
N CYS A 61 5.83 -12.74 12.52
CA CYS A 61 6.82 -13.27 11.59
C CYS A 61 6.78 -12.51 10.25
N MET A 62 5.59 -12.29 9.70
CA MET A 62 5.41 -11.51 8.47
C MET A 62 5.94 -10.08 8.65
N TYR A 63 5.56 -9.42 9.75
CA TYR A 63 6.04 -8.08 10.09
C TYR A 63 7.57 -7.98 10.20
N GLY A 64 8.21 -9.00 10.80
CA GLY A 64 9.66 -9.06 10.93
C GLY A 64 10.39 -9.36 9.63
N SER A 65 9.75 -10.08 8.70
CA SER A 65 10.40 -10.66 7.53
C SER A 65 10.64 -9.72 6.33
N TYR A 66 9.86 -8.64 6.20
CA TYR A 66 10.08 -7.63 5.16
C TYR A 66 10.90 -6.46 5.71
N TRP A 67 11.71 -5.83 4.85
CA TRP A 67 12.46 -4.62 5.19
C TRP A 67 13.20 -4.73 6.54
N CYS A 68 13.99 -5.79 6.71
CA CYS A 68 14.67 -6.10 7.98
C CYS A 68 15.63 -5.00 8.45
N GLN A 69 16.13 -4.17 7.53
CA GLN A 69 17.05 -3.06 7.82
C GLN A 69 16.33 -1.74 8.11
N PHE A 70 15.01 -1.67 7.92
CA PHE A 70 14.23 -0.46 8.10
C PHE A 70 13.80 -0.29 9.56
N LYS A 71 13.64 0.95 9.98
CA LYS A 71 13.20 1.28 11.34
C LYS A 71 11.73 0.89 11.54
N HIS A 72 11.36 0.58 12.78
CA HIS A 72 9.96 0.30 13.11
C HIS A 72 9.03 1.47 12.79
N SER A 73 9.51 2.72 12.93
CA SER A 73 8.77 3.92 12.53
C SER A 73 8.41 3.91 11.04
N GLU A 74 9.30 3.44 10.17
CA GLU A 74 9.08 3.34 8.72
C GLU A 74 8.05 2.24 8.41
N LYS A 75 8.11 1.11 9.14
CA LYS A 75 7.09 0.06 9.02
C LYS A 75 5.70 0.50 9.49
N VAL A 76 5.63 1.31 10.55
CA VAL A 76 4.37 1.94 10.98
C VAL A 76 3.88 2.94 9.92
N HIS A 77 4.79 3.73 9.32
CA HIS A 77 4.45 4.64 8.23
C HIS A 77 3.84 3.92 7.02
N VAL A 78 4.36 2.74 6.64
CA VAL A 78 3.73 1.89 5.62
C VAL A 78 2.30 1.56 6.01
N ASN A 79 2.05 1.10 7.24
CA ASN A 79 0.69 0.76 7.68
C ASN A 79 -0.28 1.95 7.58
N LEU A 80 0.17 3.17 7.88
CA LEU A 80 -0.64 4.37 7.69
C LEU A 80 -1.03 4.56 6.21
N LEU A 81 -0.07 4.42 5.29
CA LEU A 81 -0.33 4.51 3.85
C LEU A 81 -1.31 3.44 3.37
N LEU A 82 -1.15 2.19 3.85
CA LEU A 82 -2.01 1.08 3.47
C LEU A 82 -3.46 1.29 3.94
N MET A 83 -3.63 1.77 5.18
CA MET A 83 -4.94 2.05 5.77
C MET A 83 -5.66 3.17 5.02
N GLU A 84 -4.97 4.27 4.74
CA GLU A 84 -5.53 5.41 4.00
C GLU A 84 -5.89 5.04 2.55
N ALA A 85 -5.03 4.27 1.87
CA ALA A 85 -5.30 3.79 0.52
C ALA A 85 -6.55 2.89 0.46
N ARG A 86 -6.66 1.95 1.42
CA ARG A 86 -7.83 1.08 1.54
C ARG A 86 -9.11 1.88 1.77
N MET A 87 -9.11 2.76 2.77
CA MET A 87 -10.28 3.59 3.09
C MET A 87 -10.70 4.44 1.90
N ARG A 88 -9.73 5.04 1.18
CA ARG A 88 -10.02 5.86 0.00
C ARG A 88 -10.66 5.05 -1.12
N ALA A 89 -10.18 3.84 -1.38
CA ALA A 89 -10.76 2.96 -2.39
C ALA A 89 -12.21 2.58 -2.05
N GLU A 90 -12.45 2.13 -0.81
CA GLU A 90 -13.78 1.74 -0.34
C GLU A 90 -14.78 2.91 -0.38
N LEU A 91 -14.37 4.09 0.11
CA LEU A 91 -15.19 5.30 0.06
C LEU A 91 -15.50 5.72 -1.37
N LEU A 92 -14.53 5.64 -2.28
CA LEU A 92 -14.76 6.00 -3.68
C LEU A 92 -15.83 5.11 -4.31
N TYR A 93 -15.77 3.80 -4.08
CA TYR A 93 -16.79 2.88 -4.59
C TYR A 93 -18.17 3.17 -4.01
N ALA A 94 -18.27 3.41 -2.70
CA ALA A 94 -19.52 3.74 -2.04
C ALA A 94 -20.12 5.07 -2.57
N LEU A 95 -19.31 6.12 -2.69
CA LEU A 95 -19.75 7.41 -3.20
C LEU A 95 -20.14 7.34 -4.68
N CYS A 96 -19.40 6.60 -5.51
CA CYS A 96 -19.79 6.36 -6.90
C CYS A 96 -21.15 5.65 -7.00
N ALA A 97 -21.43 4.68 -6.12
CA ALA A 97 -22.72 4.01 -6.09
C ALA A 97 -23.85 4.97 -5.69
N ILE A 98 -23.63 5.83 -4.68
CA ILE A 98 -24.60 6.86 -4.28
C ILE A 98 -24.87 7.83 -5.43
N THR A 99 -23.83 8.37 -6.06
CA THR A 99 -23.98 9.31 -7.18
C THR A 99 -24.78 8.69 -8.32
N ARG A 100 -24.46 7.44 -8.71
CA ARG A 100 -25.20 6.70 -9.76
C ARG A 100 -26.65 6.37 -9.40
N HIS A 101 -27.00 6.37 -8.12
CA HIS A 101 -28.39 6.19 -7.69
C HIS A 101 -29.17 7.50 -7.72
N LEU A 102 -28.49 8.62 -7.44
CA LEU A 102 -29.09 9.96 -7.42
C LEU A 102 -29.24 10.58 -8.83
N THR A 103 -28.45 10.15 -9.81
CA THR A 103 -28.53 10.55 -11.23
C THR A 103 -29.02 9.40 -12.10
#